data_AF-A0AAV9ZPH3-F1
#
_entry.id   AF-A0AAV9ZPH3-F1
#
_cell.length_a   1.000
_cell.length_b   1.000
_cell.length_c   1.000
_cell.angle_alpha   90.00
_cell.angle_beta   90.00
_cell.angle_gamma   90.00
#
_symmetry.space_group_name_H-M   'P 1'
#
loop_
_entity.id
_entity.type
_entity.pdbx_description
1 polymer ?
#
loop_
_entity_poly.entity_id
_entity_poly.type
_entity_poly.pdbx_seq_one_letter_code
_entity_poly.pdbx_strand_id
1 'polypeptide(L)'
;NVFLQSWTSARTELPKDLNDLMKVALERDVKMEGLAFSREVMRSLPIWYHIRSTAKRGIFNRGTQVECLKRRHKVLTVVSVGEAEALARRLDVQGHRSRSDCVCQSCTLTRTVCAGCSSPHACFTKARALLNTLPESEPDKWNPLVPQPEDYEGEAEQTLPQTGENQQLFPVKITDGSGLTGAFRIF
;
A
#
# COMPACT_ATOMS: atom_id res chain seq x y z
N ASN A 1 -2.11 9.94 11.67
CA ASN A 1 -1.15 10.80 10.98
C ASN A 1 -1.87 11.42 9.79
N VAL A 2 -2.10 12.74 9.79
CA VAL A 2 -2.88 13.45 8.75
C VAL A 2 -2.38 13.22 7.31
N PHE A 3 -1.12 12.79 7.15
CA PHE A 3 -0.50 12.57 5.86
C PHE A 3 -0.80 11.19 5.28
N LEU A 4 -0.68 10.11 6.07
CA LEU A 4 -0.66 8.73 5.54
C LEU A 4 -1.59 7.75 6.26
N GLN A 5 -2.09 8.09 7.47
CA GLN A 5 -2.84 7.14 8.28
C GLN A 5 -4.01 7.78 9.04
N SER A 6 -5.16 7.11 9.08
CA SER A 6 -6.42 7.63 9.63
C SER A 6 -6.48 7.77 11.17
N TRP A 7 -5.48 7.30 11.92
CA TRP A 7 -5.43 7.50 13.38
C TRP A 7 -5.01 8.94 13.74
N THR A 8 -5.42 9.45 14.90
CA THR A 8 -5.03 10.78 15.38
C THR A 8 -4.08 10.65 16.57
N SER A 9 -3.00 11.44 16.58
CA SER A 9 -2.11 11.57 17.73
C SER A 9 -2.71 12.51 18.78
N ALA A 10 -2.40 12.26 20.06
CA ALA A 10 -2.63 13.25 21.11
C ALA A 10 -1.67 14.43 20.88
N ARG A 11 -2.21 15.58 20.46
CA ARG A 11 -1.42 16.79 20.14
C ARG A 11 -0.58 17.25 21.34
N THR A 12 -1.04 17.03 22.55
CA THR A 12 -0.36 17.44 23.79
C THR A 12 0.96 16.71 24.05
N GLU A 13 1.18 15.54 23.45
CA GLU A 13 2.39 14.72 23.64
C GLU A 13 3.43 14.91 22.54
N LEU A 14 3.09 15.68 21.50
CA LEU A 14 3.99 15.94 20.37
C LEU A 14 4.89 17.16 20.66
N PRO A 15 6.17 17.11 20.26
CA PRO A 15 7.03 18.30 20.18
C PRO A 15 6.34 19.45 19.43
N LYS A 16 6.61 20.68 19.86
CA LYS A 16 5.97 21.89 19.32
C LYS A 16 6.05 21.96 17.79
N ASP A 17 7.22 21.68 17.22
CA ASP A 17 7.46 21.74 15.78
C ASP A 17 6.55 20.79 14.99
N LEU A 18 6.32 19.57 15.50
CA LEU A 18 5.41 18.60 14.87
C LEU A 18 3.95 19.04 14.96
N ASN A 19 3.56 19.67 16.08
CA ASN A 19 2.23 20.24 16.22
C ASN A 19 2.00 21.39 15.24
N ASP A 20 2.96 22.30 15.11
CA ASP A 20 2.89 23.43 14.19
C ASP A 20 2.82 22.93 12.74
N LEU A 21 3.63 21.92 12.38
CA LEU A 21 3.60 21.30 11.05
C LEU A 21 2.25 20.62 10.77
N MET A 22 1.70 19.86 11.72
CA MET A 22 0.38 19.24 11.57
C MET A 22 -0.74 20.28 11.48
N LYS A 23 -0.62 21.39 12.21
CA LYS A 23 -1.59 22.49 12.17
C LYS A 23 -1.59 23.14 10.79
N VAL A 24 -0.42 23.54 10.27
CA VAL A 24 -0.29 24.14 8.94
C VAL A 24 -0.79 23.17 7.87
N ALA A 25 -0.46 21.89 7.96
CA ALA A 25 -0.92 20.88 7.02
C ALA A 25 -2.46 20.77 6.97
N LEU A 26 -3.12 20.85 8.12
CA LEU A 26 -4.59 20.84 8.18
C LEU A 26 -5.21 22.16 7.70
N GLU A 27 -4.60 23.31 8.03
CA GLU A 27 -5.06 24.63 7.58
C GLU A 27 -4.97 24.81 6.07
N ARG A 28 -3.97 24.19 5.44
CA ARG A 28 -3.72 24.25 4.00
C ARG A 28 -4.21 23.01 3.24
N ASP A 29 -5.04 22.20 3.89
CA ASP A 29 -5.64 20.98 3.34
C ASP A 29 -4.64 20.07 2.60
N VAL A 30 -3.44 19.89 3.19
CA VAL A 30 -2.37 19.10 2.58
C VAL A 30 -2.79 17.64 2.52
N LYS A 31 -2.95 17.13 1.30
CA LYS A 31 -3.43 15.77 1.04
C LYS A 31 -2.57 15.07 0.01
N MET A 32 -2.51 13.75 0.10
CA MET A 32 -1.98 12.94 -0.98
C MET A 32 -3.05 12.84 -2.07
N GLU A 33 -2.79 13.50 -3.20
CA GLU A 33 -3.69 13.59 -4.34
C GLU A 33 -2.90 13.49 -5.64
N GLY A 34 -3.40 12.65 -6.55
CA GLY A 34 -2.78 12.35 -7.83
C GLY A 34 -3.77 11.64 -8.76
N LEU A 35 -3.53 11.75 -10.07
CA LEU A 35 -4.30 11.02 -11.08
C LEU A 35 -4.02 9.52 -10.97
N ALA A 36 -2.73 9.16 -10.98
CA ALA A 36 -2.23 7.82 -10.77
C ALA A 36 -0.90 7.87 -10.01
N PHE A 37 -0.68 6.92 -9.10
CA PHE A 37 0.58 6.76 -8.38
C PHE A 37 1.34 5.57 -8.94
N SER A 38 2.68 5.65 -8.97
CA SER A 38 3.48 4.47 -9.32
C SER A 38 3.30 3.36 -8.28
N ARG A 39 3.50 2.11 -8.72
CA ARG A 39 3.47 0.95 -7.82
C ARG A 39 4.48 1.09 -6.68
N GLU A 40 5.61 1.74 -6.92
CA GLU A 40 6.60 2.03 -5.88
C GLU A 40 6.02 2.92 -4.78
N VAL A 41 5.38 4.04 -5.15
CA VAL A 41 4.75 4.95 -4.19
C VAL A 41 3.66 4.22 -3.42
N MET A 42 2.78 3.49 -4.11
CA MET A 42 1.74 2.67 -3.46
C MET A 42 2.35 1.69 -2.46
N ARG A 43 3.36 0.93 -2.88
CA ARG A 43 4.02 -0.07 -2.03
C ARG A 43 4.65 0.52 -0.81
N SER A 44 5.14 1.77 -0.87
CA SER A 44 5.76 2.47 0.28
C SER A 44 4.75 2.91 1.36
N LEU A 45 3.44 2.93 1.04
CA LEU A 45 2.41 3.41 1.95
C LEU A 45 2.15 2.44 3.11
N PRO A 46 1.73 2.95 4.28
CA PRO A 46 1.28 2.10 5.37
C PRO A 46 -0.08 1.47 5.10
N ILE A 47 -0.15 0.14 5.09
CA ILE A 47 -1.43 -0.58 5.04
C ILE A 47 -2.21 -0.45 6.35
N TRP A 48 -1.51 -0.35 7.49
CA TRP A 48 -2.15 -0.22 8.80
C TRP A 48 -2.77 1.16 8.91
N TYR A 49 -4.09 1.19 9.11
CA TYR A 49 -4.84 2.44 9.18
C TYR A 49 -4.59 3.33 7.96
N HIS A 50 -4.42 2.74 6.78
CA HIS A 50 -4.20 3.49 5.55
C HIS A 50 -5.20 4.65 5.43
N ILE A 51 -4.73 5.85 5.05
CA ILE A 51 -5.53 7.08 5.08
C ILE A 51 -6.84 6.97 4.27
N ARG A 52 -6.83 6.21 3.18
CA ARG A 52 -8.01 5.95 2.35
C ARG A 52 -8.79 4.70 2.72
N SER A 53 -8.33 3.86 3.66
CA SER A 53 -9.02 2.60 3.95
C SER A 53 -10.44 2.83 4.47
N THR A 54 -11.39 2.06 3.94
CA THR A 54 -12.79 2.05 4.38
C THR A 54 -13.03 1.06 5.53
N ALA A 55 -11.99 0.37 5.98
CA ALA A 55 -12.13 -0.69 6.97
C ALA A 55 -12.48 -0.18 8.37
N LYS A 56 -13.23 -1.00 9.09
CA LYS A 56 -13.41 -0.82 10.54
C LYS A 56 -12.10 -1.11 11.26
N ARG A 57 -11.79 -0.33 12.30
CA ARG A 57 -10.57 -0.45 13.15
C ARG A 57 -10.26 -1.88 13.62
N GLY A 58 -11.29 -2.72 13.79
CA GLY A 58 -11.15 -4.12 14.18
C GLY A 58 -10.25 -4.93 13.24
N ILE A 59 -10.23 -4.63 11.93
CA ILE A 59 -9.41 -5.38 10.98
C ILE A 59 -7.91 -5.22 11.25
N PHE A 60 -7.49 -4.06 11.77
CA PHE A 60 -6.10 -3.69 11.97
C PHE A 60 -5.52 -4.11 13.33
N ASN A 61 -6.39 -4.42 14.29
CA ASN A 61 -5.99 -4.66 15.69
C ASN A 61 -6.42 -6.01 16.23
N ARG A 62 -7.47 -6.64 15.68
CA ARG A 62 -8.03 -7.87 16.25
C ARG A 62 -7.58 -9.09 15.47
N GLY A 63 -7.25 -10.14 16.21
CA GLY A 63 -6.93 -11.47 15.68
C GLY A 63 -5.47 -11.87 15.91
N THR A 64 -5.27 -13.17 16.08
CA THR A 64 -3.93 -13.76 16.28
C THR A 64 -3.02 -13.56 15.08
N GLN A 65 -3.60 -13.42 13.89
CA GLN A 65 -2.91 -13.17 12.63
C GLN A 65 -2.39 -11.73 12.56
N VAL A 66 -3.12 -10.76 13.11
CA VAL A 66 -2.62 -9.36 13.20
C VAL A 66 -1.39 -9.31 14.10
N GLU A 67 -1.45 -9.95 15.27
CA GLU A 67 -0.28 -10.06 16.16
C GLU A 67 0.86 -10.86 15.53
N CYS A 68 0.56 -11.91 14.77
CA CYS A 68 1.56 -12.69 14.04
C CYS A 68 2.25 -11.84 12.97
N LEU A 69 1.49 -11.08 12.18
CA LEU A 69 2.02 -10.17 11.17
C LEU A 69 2.94 -9.11 11.81
N LYS A 70 2.49 -8.47 12.90
CA LYS A 70 3.28 -7.45 13.60
C LYS A 70 4.54 -8.05 14.26
N ARG A 71 4.41 -9.13 15.02
CA ARG A 71 5.49 -9.64 15.89
C ARG A 71 6.42 -10.65 15.22
N ARG A 72 5.88 -11.57 14.41
CA ARG A 72 6.64 -12.73 13.87
C ARG A 72 7.12 -12.52 12.46
N HIS A 73 6.24 -12.01 11.61
CA HIS A 73 6.64 -11.59 10.27
C HIS A 73 7.50 -10.31 10.32
N LYS A 74 7.70 -9.74 11.53
CA LYS A 74 8.45 -8.52 11.82
C LYS A 74 8.07 -7.37 10.90
N VAL A 75 6.81 -7.35 10.53
CA VAL A 75 6.25 -6.29 9.72
C VAL A 75 5.87 -5.17 10.68
N LEU A 76 6.90 -4.53 11.23
CA LEU A 76 6.79 -3.56 12.31
C LEU A 76 6.75 -2.12 11.79
N THR A 77 5.88 -1.36 12.46
CA THR A 77 5.53 0.06 12.34
C THR A 77 4.85 0.51 11.05
N VAL A 78 5.21 -0.02 9.90
CA VAL A 78 4.53 0.26 8.63
C VAL A 78 4.62 -1.01 7.80
N VAL A 79 3.63 -1.94 7.90
CA VAL A 79 3.47 -2.92 6.80
C VAL A 79 3.24 -2.09 5.57
N SER A 80 4.20 -2.12 4.67
CA SER A 80 4.08 -1.43 3.41
C SER A 80 3.01 -2.16 2.60
N VAL A 81 2.25 -1.46 1.76
CA VAL A 81 1.30 -2.12 0.85
C VAL A 81 2.05 -3.20 0.04
N GLY A 82 3.34 -3.02 -0.26
CA GLY A 82 4.19 -4.01 -0.93
C GLY A 82 4.48 -5.27 -0.11
N GLU A 83 4.69 -5.16 1.20
CA GLU A 83 4.87 -6.34 2.06
C GLU A 83 3.57 -7.14 2.20
N ALA A 84 2.44 -6.44 2.31
CA ALA A 84 1.13 -7.08 2.29
C ALA A 84 0.88 -7.77 0.94
N GLU A 85 1.25 -7.12 -0.18
CA GLU A 85 1.16 -7.66 -1.53
C GLU A 85 2.00 -8.94 -1.67
N ALA A 86 3.26 -8.91 -1.22
CA ALA A 86 4.17 -10.05 -1.28
C ALA A 86 3.65 -11.24 -0.46
N LEU A 87 3.01 -11.00 0.67
CA LEU A 87 2.36 -12.06 1.46
C LEU A 87 1.08 -12.57 0.79
N ALA A 88 0.25 -11.68 0.23
CA ALA A 88 -1.00 -12.04 -0.42
C ALA A 88 -0.76 -12.92 -1.65
N ARG A 89 0.22 -12.57 -2.51
CA ARG A 89 0.59 -13.34 -3.72
C ARG A 89 1.04 -14.77 -3.43
N ARG A 90 1.48 -15.09 -2.19
CA ARG A 90 1.84 -16.46 -1.79
C ARG A 90 0.62 -17.40 -1.77
N LEU A 91 -0.61 -16.88 -1.76
CA LEU A 91 -1.82 -17.68 -1.89
C LEU A 91 -1.97 -18.28 -3.29
N ASP A 92 -1.45 -17.61 -4.31
CA ASP A 92 -1.63 -17.97 -5.72
C ASP A 92 -0.47 -18.85 -6.23
N VAL A 93 0.49 -19.21 -5.36
CA VAL A 93 1.61 -20.09 -5.69
C VAL A 93 1.13 -21.52 -5.93
N GLN A 94 1.63 -22.14 -7.01
CA GLN A 94 1.29 -23.51 -7.35
C GLN A 94 1.58 -24.48 -6.19
N GLY A 95 0.62 -25.35 -5.89
CA GLY A 95 0.73 -26.32 -4.80
C GLY A 95 0.44 -25.76 -3.40
N HIS A 96 0.11 -24.47 -3.27
CA HIS A 96 -0.46 -23.94 -2.04
C HIS A 96 -1.82 -24.57 -1.73
N ARG A 97 -2.12 -24.77 -0.45
CA ARG A 97 -3.39 -25.31 0.03
C ARG A 97 -3.91 -24.46 1.18
N SER A 98 -5.22 -24.31 1.28
CA SER A 98 -5.93 -23.56 2.33
C SER A 98 -5.92 -24.28 3.69
N ARG A 99 -4.73 -24.69 4.16
CA ARG A 99 -4.53 -25.39 5.43
C ARG A 99 -3.38 -24.77 6.21
N SER A 100 -3.44 -24.86 7.53
CA SER A 100 -2.40 -24.34 8.44
C SER A 100 -1.08 -25.09 8.33
N ASP A 101 -1.10 -26.35 7.88
CA ASP A 101 0.03 -27.27 7.75
C ASP A 101 0.55 -27.40 6.30
N CYS A 102 0.11 -26.53 5.38
CA CYS A 102 0.53 -26.56 3.99
C CYS A 102 2.06 -26.63 3.86
N VAL A 103 2.56 -27.59 3.09
CA VAL A 103 4.00 -27.88 2.89
C VAL A 103 4.58 -27.23 1.64
N CYS A 104 3.83 -26.34 0.97
CA CYS A 104 4.34 -25.62 -0.19
C CYS A 104 5.58 -24.79 0.19
N GLN A 105 6.45 -24.52 -0.78
CA GLN A 105 7.70 -23.79 -0.56
C GLN A 105 7.47 -22.46 0.18
N SER A 106 6.48 -21.68 -0.24
CA SER A 106 6.12 -20.40 0.38
C SER A 106 5.72 -20.55 1.85
N CYS A 107 4.88 -21.53 2.19
CA CYS A 107 4.46 -21.78 3.56
C CYS A 107 5.64 -22.26 4.42
N THR A 108 6.43 -23.21 3.91
CA THR A 108 7.59 -23.77 4.63
C THR A 108 8.62 -22.68 4.93
N LEU A 109 9.01 -21.89 3.93
CA LEU A 109 9.91 -20.74 4.12
C LEU A 109 9.34 -19.71 5.09
N THR A 110 8.04 -19.46 5.06
CA THR A 110 7.41 -18.52 5.99
C THR A 110 7.49 -19.02 7.43
N ARG A 111 7.31 -20.31 7.68
CA ARG A 111 7.44 -20.85 9.04
C ARG A 111 8.87 -20.74 9.56
N THR A 112 9.87 -21.00 8.72
CA THR A 112 11.28 -20.95 9.12
C THR A 112 11.76 -19.52 9.31
N VAL A 113 11.45 -18.61 8.39
CA VAL A 113 11.92 -17.22 8.42
C VAL A 113 11.14 -16.37 9.44
N CYS A 114 9.83 -16.57 9.58
CA CYS A 114 8.97 -15.75 10.44
C CYS A 114 8.77 -16.36 11.83
N ALA A 115 9.87 -16.73 12.50
CA ALA A 115 9.90 -17.17 13.89
C ALA A 115 8.82 -18.21 14.27
N GLY A 116 8.60 -19.22 13.42
CA GLY A 116 7.63 -20.27 13.67
C GLY A 116 6.17 -19.81 13.53
N CYS A 117 5.84 -19.06 12.47
CA CYS A 117 4.45 -18.75 12.12
C CYS A 117 3.59 -20.03 12.13
N SER A 118 2.52 -20.06 12.95
CA SER A 118 1.73 -21.28 13.16
C SER A 118 0.78 -21.58 11.99
N SER A 119 0.32 -20.55 11.29
CA SER A 119 -0.56 -20.69 10.12
C SER A 119 -0.20 -19.64 9.06
N PRO A 120 0.74 -19.96 8.16
CA PRO A 120 1.11 -19.06 7.06
C PRO A 120 -0.09 -18.70 6.18
N HIS A 121 -0.95 -19.68 5.86
CA HIS A 121 -2.15 -19.44 5.07
C HIS A 121 -3.04 -18.35 5.69
N ALA A 122 -3.32 -18.42 6.99
CA ALA A 122 -4.14 -17.42 7.66
C ALA A 122 -3.50 -16.02 7.64
N CYS A 123 -2.17 -15.93 7.71
CA CYS A 123 -1.45 -14.66 7.61
C CYS A 123 -1.51 -14.09 6.19
N PHE A 124 -1.37 -14.92 5.15
CA PHE A 124 -1.49 -14.48 3.76
C PHE A 124 -2.92 -14.02 3.43
N THR A 125 -3.93 -14.79 3.88
CA THR A 125 -5.34 -14.42 3.74
C THR A 125 -5.63 -13.11 4.46
N LYS A 126 -5.06 -12.91 5.66
CA LYS A 126 -5.20 -11.65 6.39
C LYS A 126 -4.53 -10.48 5.65
N ALA A 127 -3.35 -10.69 5.05
CA ALA A 127 -2.69 -9.67 4.24
C ALA A 127 -3.51 -9.28 3.01
N ARG A 128 -4.07 -10.26 2.29
CA ARG A 128 -5.01 -10.02 1.18
C ARG A 128 -6.26 -9.26 1.63
N ALA A 129 -6.83 -9.65 2.77
CA ALA A 129 -7.98 -8.95 3.34
C ALA A 129 -7.67 -7.50 3.72
N LEU A 130 -6.43 -7.18 4.15
CA LEU A 130 -6.01 -5.80 4.39
C LEU A 130 -5.92 -4.99 3.09
N LEU A 131 -5.35 -5.57 2.03
CA LEU A 131 -5.28 -4.92 0.71
C LEU A 131 -6.66 -4.65 0.13
N ASN A 132 -7.59 -5.61 0.26
CA ASN A 132 -8.97 -5.46 -0.18
C ASN A 132 -9.77 -4.41 0.61
N THR A 133 -9.18 -3.81 1.66
CA THR A 133 -9.83 -2.69 2.38
C THR A 133 -9.41 -1.32 1.87
N LEU A 134 -8.43 -1.29 0.98
CA LEU A 134 -8.12 -0.08 0.24
C LEU A 134 -9.28 0.12 -0.73
N PRO A 135 -9.91 1.31 -0.72
CA PRO A 135 -11.12 1.54 -1.47
C PRO A 135 -10.87 1.32 -2.95
N GLU A 136 -11.86 0.68 -3.57
CA GLU A 136 -11.99 0.57 -5.02
C GLU A 136 -12.61 1.85 -5.63
N SER A 137 -12.41 3.01 -4.99
CA SER A 137 -13.08 4.23 -5.42
C SER A 137 -12.40 4.75 -6.70
N GLU A 138 -12.97 4.34 -7.83
CA GLU A 138 -12.76 4.77 -9.22
C GLU A 138 -11.69 5.86 -9.45
N PRO A 139 -10.60 5.53 -10.15
CA PRO A 139 -10.02 4.18 -10.36
C PRO A 139 -9.39 3.61 -9.08
N ASP A 140 -9.13 2.29 -9.03
CA ASP A 140 -8.47 1.53 -7.95
C ASP A 140 -7.01 1.98 -7.67
N LYS A 141 -6.84 3.23 -7.24
CA LYS A 141 -5.55 3.94 -7.15
C LYS A 141 -4.58 3.40 -6.10
N TRP A 142 -5.05 2.55 -5.20
CA TRP A 142 -4.32 2.22 -3.97
C TRP A 142 -4.00 0.73 -3.83
N ASN A 143 -4.61 -0.14 -4.64
CA ASN A 143 -4.41 -1.59 -4.53
C ASN A 143 -3.43 -2.08 -5.61
N PRO A 144 -2.21 -2.52 -5.26
CA PRO A 144 -1.24 -2.99 -6.24
C PRO A 144 -1.56 -4.39 -6.79
N LEU A 145 -2.61 -5.06 -6.29
CA LEU A 145 -3.03 -6.33 -6.88
C LEU A 145 -3.84 -6.15 -8.17
N VAL A 146 -4.37 -4.95 -8.42
CA VAL A 146 -5.14 -4.66 -9.63
C VAL A 146 -4.24 -4.06 -10.72
N PRO A 147 -4.68 -4.07 -11.99
CA PRO A 147 -4.03 -3.33 -13.07
C PRO A 147 -3.97 -1.84 -12.74
N GLN A 148 -2.83 -1.21 -13.01
CA GLN A 148 -2.56 0.21 -12.75
C GLN A 148 -2.24 0.93 -14.07
N PRO A 149 -2.43 2.27 -14.13
CA PRO A 149 -2.07 3.06 -15.31
C PRO A 149 -0.66 2.83 -15.83
N GLU A 150 0.30 2.72 -14.91
CA GLU A 150 1.69 2.38 -15.18
C GLU A 150 1.86 1.09 -16.03
N ASP A 151 0.94 0.12 -15.94
CA ASP A 151 1.05 -1.17 -16.62
C ASP A 151 0.79 -1.06 -18.14
N TYR A 152 0.07 -0.04 -18.61
CA TYR A 152 -0.30 0.13 -20.02
C TYR A 152 0.20 1.43 -20.67
N GLU A 153 0.69 2.39 -19.89
CA GLU A 153 1.28 3.64 -20.39
C GLU A 153 2.48 3.41 -21.33
N GLY A 154 3.33 2.42 -21.03
CA GLY A 154 4.51 2.11 -21.84
C GLY A 154 4.19 1.54 -23.23
N GLU A 155 3.03 0.89 -23.39
CA GLU A 155 2.55 0.42 -24.70
C GLU A 155 2.01 1.59 -25.53
N ALA A 156 1.29 2.52 -24.88
CA ALA A 156 0.75 3.71 -25.54
C ALA A 156 1.87 4.62 -26.08
N GLU A 157 2.98 4.76 -25.36
CA GLU A 157 4.14 5.57 -25.76
C GLU A 157 4.82 5.03 -27.02
N GLN A 158 4.82 3.70 -27.22
CA GLN A 158 5.41 3.05 -28.41
C GLN A 158 4.56 3.22 -29.68
N THR A 159 3.27 3.54 -29.53
CA THR A 159 2.34 3.77 -30.64
C THR A 159 2.25 5.24 -31.09
N LEU A 160 3.03 6.13 -30.47
CA LEU A 160 3.00 7.56 -30.79
C LEU A 160 3.57 7.82 -32.20
N PRO A 161 2.88 8.65 -33.02
CA PRO A 161 3.39 9.04 -34.33
C PRO A 161 4.66 9.88 -34.19
N GLN A 162 5.60 9.70 -35.13
CA GLN A 162 6.80 10.54 -35.19
C GLN A 162 6.40 12.00 -35.42
N THR A 163 6.85 12.86 -34.52
CA THR A 163 6.44 14.26 -34.43
C THR A 163 7.23 15.11 -35.42
N GLY A 164 6.56 15.98 -36.19
CA GLY A 164 7.23 16.95 -37.07
C GLY A 164 7.88 18.11 -36.28
N GLU A 165 8.76 18.89 -36.92
CA GLU A 165 9.64 19.91 -36.29
C GLU A 165 8.94 20.95 -35.40
N ASN A 166 7.61 21.16 -35.53
CA ASN A 166 6.82 22.14 -34.76
C ASN A 166 5.63 21.53 -34.01
N GLN A 167 5.61 20.22 -33.78
CA GLN A 167 4.57 19.58 -32.98
C GLN A 167 5.14 19.15 -31.63
N GLN A 168 4.41 19.41 -30.56
CA GLN A 168 4.73 18.91 -29.23
C GLN A 168 3.64 17.91 -28.84
N LEU A 169 4.03 16.65 -28.61
CA LEU A 169 3.12 15.65 -28.11
C LEU A 169 2.76 15.96 -26.65
N PHE A 170 1.48 15.83 -26.32
CA PHE A 170 1.08 15.82 -24.92
C PHE A 170 1.69 14.60 -24.23
N PRO A 171 2.30 14.75 -23.05
CA PRO A 171 2.81 13.62 -22.30
C PRO A 171 1.64 12.68 -21.96
N VAL A 172 1.72 11.44 -22.43
CA VAL A 172 0.69 10.41 -22.22
C VAL A 172 0.77 9.82 -20.82
N LYS A 173 1.91 10.00 -20.15
CA LYS A 173 2.16 9.50 -18.79
C LYS A 173 1.42 10.34 -17.74
N ILE A 174 0.44 9.72 -17.10
CA ILE A 174 -0.33 10.28 -15.98
C ILE A 174 0.19 9.80 -14.62
N THR A 175 1.00 8.74 -14.60
CA THR A 175 1.62 8.19 -13.37
C THR A 175 2.71 9.10 -12.82
N ASP A 176 2.53 9.57 -11.59
CA ASP A 176 3.54 10.33 -10.86
C ASP A 176 4.63 9.39 -10.27
N GLY A 177 5.88 9.60 -10.71
CA GLY A 177 7.07 8.86 -10.27
C GLY A 177 7.96 9.64 -9.30
N SER A 178 7.55 10.83 -8.85
CA SER A 178 8.36 11.73 -8.01
C SER A 178 8.55 11.25 -6.55
N GLY A 179 8.17 10.00 -6.26
CA GLY A 179 8.25 9.40 -4.93
C GLY A 179 7.14 9.87 -3.98
N LEU A 180 7.18 9.38 -2.74
CA LEU A 180 6.11 9.61 -1.75
C LEU A 180 5.89 11.10 -1.42
N THR A 181 6.96 11.90 -1.37
CA THR A 181 6.88 13.34 -1.05
C THR A 181 6.23 14.13 -2.17
N GLY A 182 6.50 13.75 -3.42
CA GLY A 182 5.94 14.41 -4.59
C GLY A 182 4.46 14.09 -4.83
N ALA A 183 3.88 13.16 -4.07
CA ALA A 183 2.45 12.84 -4.12
C ALA A 183 1.55 13.80 -3.31
N PHE A 184 2.12 14.70 -2.50
CA PHE A 184 1.34 15.65 -1.70
C PHE A 184 1.00 16.92 -2.47
N ARG A 185 -0.23 17.41 -2.29
CA ARG A 185 -0.77 18.65 -2.88
C ARG A 185 -1.39 19.50 -1.79
N ILE A 186 -1.44 20.81 -2.03
CA ILE A 186 -2.02 21.83 -1.17
C ILE A 186 -3.27 22.37 -1.88
N PHE A 187 -4.38 22.55 -1.16
CA PHE A 187 -5.65 23.05 -1.72
C PHE A 187 -6.11 24.33 -1.03
#